data_AF-A0A2P5EUH2-F1
#
_entry.id   AF-A0A2P5EUH2-F1
#
_cell.length_a   1.000
_cell.length_b   1.000
_cell.length_c   1.000
_cell.angle_alpha   90.00
_cell.angle_beta   90.00
_cell.angle_gamma   90.00
#
_symmetry.space_group_name_H-M   'P 1'
#
loop_
_entity.id
_entity.type
_entity.pdbx_description
1 polymer ?
#
loop_
_entity_poly.entity_id
_entity_poly.type
_entity_poly.pdbx_seq_one_letter_code
_entity_poly.pdbx_strand_id
1 'polypeptide(L)'
;MSVTNGLRVKLREMMTSFQSLRDKIVEDHKEDLRRKHFCTTGELPSEEAIEKMASGAMKVETFEGKTEVDMEDNKVRHDETVIDIQRSLNKLHQVFLDMAVLVEIQGEKMDDIEENVMNAGNFINGGTNSLYYANQMKKKNKWVYWLWAVVVIIILVCIISTLAS
;
A
#
# COMPACT_ATOMS: atom_id res chain seq x y z
N MET A 1 0.77 -13.75 2.53
CA MET A 1 1.51 -12.60 1.98
C MET A 1 0.92 -11.30 2.54
N SER A 2 1.21 -11.01 3.82
CA SER A 2 0.60 -9.90 4.58
C SER A 2 1.53 -8.67 4.72
N VAL A 3 2.81 -8.84 4.37
CA VAL A 3 3.86 -7.88 4.71
C VAL A 3 3.81 -6.61 3.84
N THR A 4 3.41 -6.72 2.57
CA THR A 4 3.37 -5.61 1.59
C THR A 4 2.18 -4.67 1.82
N ASN A 5 0.99 -5.20 2.10
CA ASN A 5 -0.17 -4.39 2.50
C ASN A 5 0.08 -3.68 3.84
N GLY A 6 0.71 -4.36 4.79
CA GLY A 6 1.17 -3.73 6.04
C GLY A 6 2.16 -2.59 5.80
N LEU A 7 3.10 -2.76 4.86
CA LEU A 7 4.06 -1.73 4.46
C LEU A 7 3.36 -0.51 3.82
N ARG A 8 2.35 -0.72 2.96
CA ARG A 8 1.57 0.37 2.34
C ARG A 8 0.83 1.20 3.38
N VAL A 9 0.16 0.53 4.34
CA VAL A 9 -0.55 1.22 5.43
C VAL A 9 0.44 2.00 6.29
N LYS A 10 1.57 1.40 6.66
CA LYS A 10 2.64 2.08 7.42
C LYS A 10 3.24 3.27 6.67
N LEU A 11 3.45 3.15 5.36
CA LEU A 11 3.96 4.25 4.53
C LEU A 11 2.97 5.42 4.52
N ARG A 12 1.68 5.14 4.36
CA ARG A 12 0.62 6.17 4.41
C ARG A 12 0.52 6.85 5.77
N GLU A 13 0.62 6.09 6.85
CA GLU A 13 0.66 6.61 8.22
C GLU A 13 1.87 7.53 8.41
N MET A 14 3.06 7.08 8.03
CA MET A 14 4.30 7.86 8.09
C MET A 14 4.21 9.15 7.26
N MET A 15 3.60 9.11 6.07
CA MET A 15 3.38 10.28 5.22
C MET A 15 2.45 11.30 5.88
N THR A 16 1.42 10.83 6.59
CA THR A 16 0.46 11.69 7.29
C THR A 16 1.11 12.34 8.51
N SER A 17 1.87 11.56 9.30
CA SER A 17 2.68 12.08 10.41
C SER A 17 3.71 13.10 9.95
N PHE A 18 4.37 12.85 8.81
CA PHE A 18 5.33 13.77 8.22
C PHE A 18 4.68 15.08 7.77
N GLN A 19 3.52 15.03 7.11
CA GLN A 19 2.76 16.22 6.71
C GLN A 19 2.42 17.09 7.93
N SER A 20 1.88 16.47 8.98
CA SER A 20 1.56 17.13 10.25
C SER A 20 2.78 17.77 10.90
N LEU A 21 3.91 17.07 10.94
CA LEU A 21 5.15 17.60 11.49
C LEU A 21 5.68 18.80 10.67
N ARG A 22 5.63 18.72 9.34
CA ARG A 22 6.03 19.82 8.45
C ARG A 22 5.16 21.05 8.69
N ASP A 23 3.85 20.87 8.74
CA ASP A 23 2.90 21.97 8.94
C ASP A 23 3.15 22.63 10.30
N LYS A 24 3.42 21.83 11.34
CA LYS A 24 3.83 22.33 12.65
C LYS A 24 5.14 23.14 12.61
N ILE A 25 6.17 22.66 11.92
CA ILE A 25 7.46 23.39 11.80
C ILE A 25 7.25 24.76 11.12
N VAL A 26 6.41 24.81 10.09
CA VAL A 26 6.09 26.06 9.39
C VAL A 26 5.29 27.00 10.30
N GLU A 27 4.31 26.49 11.05
CA GLU A 27 3.54 27.28 12.00
C GLU A 27 4.43 27.86 13.12
N ASP A 28 5.27 27.02 13.74
CA ASP A 28 6.20 27.42 14.79
C ASP A 28 7.16 28.52 14.28
N HIS A 29 7.66 28.38 13.04
CA HIS A 29 8.52 29.40 12.43
C HIS A 29 7.77 30.72 12.17
N LYS A 30 6.52 30.66 11.68
CA LYS A 30 5.69 31.86 11.49
C LYS A 30 5.41 32.55 12.81
N GLU A 31 5.14 31.81 13.88
CA GLU A 31 4.94 32.36 15.22
C GLU A 31 6.19 33.06 15.76
N ASP A 32 7.36 32.43 15.60
CA ASP A 32 8.65 33.02 15.99
C ASP A 32 8.93 34.33 15.25
N LEU A 33 8.65 34.38 13.94
CA LEU A 33 8.76 35.59 13.13
C LEU A 33 7.76 36.67 13.58
N ARG A 34 6.51 36.30 13.85
CA ARG A 34 5.48 37.22 14.39
C ARG A 34 5.94 37.85 15.70
N ARG A 35 6.43 37.04 16.64
CA ARG A 35 6.91 37.50 17.95
C ARG A 35 8.10 38.45 17.81
N LYS A 36 9.07 38.10 16.96
CA LYS A 36 10.26 38.93 16.69
C LYS A 36 9.86 40.28 16.08
N HIS A 37 9.00 40.28 15.06
CA HIS A 37 8.52 41.50 14.43
C HIS A 37 7.77 42.41 15.42
N PHE A 38 6.89 41.83 16.25
CA PHE A 38 6.15 42.58 17.26
C PHE A 38 7.08 43.21 18.31
N CYS A 39 8.08 42.46 18.80
CA CYS A 39 9.04 42.98 19.78
C CYS A 39 9.92 44.11 19.21
N THR A 40 10.25 44.10 17.92
CA THR A 40 11.11 45.11 17.31
C THR A 40 10.34 46.33 16.79
N THR A 41 9.17 46.12 16.18
CA THR A 41 8.37 47.20 15.54
C THR A 41 7.35 47.81 16.48
N GLY A 42 6.88 47.05 17.47
CA GLY A 42 5.71 47.40 18.27
C GLY A 42 4.36 47.24 17.53
N GLU A 43 4.38 46.84 16.26
CA GLU A 43 3.18 46.64 15.42
C GLU A 43 2.97 45.16 15.08
N LEU A 44 1.69 44.79 14.98
CA LEU A 44 1.28 43.46 14.51
C LEU A 44 1.57 43.35 13.00
N PRO A 45 2.46 42.42 12.58
CA PRO A 45 2.72 42.21 11.15
C PRO A 45 1.47 41.66 10.45
N SER A 46 1.26 42.08 9.20
CA SER A 46 0.24 41.48 8.34
C SER A 46 0.62 40.05 7.96
N GLU A 47 -0.40 39.20 7.76
CA GLU A 47 -0.24 37.79 7.36
C GLU A 47 0.68 37.64 6.13
N GLU A 48 0.50 38.52 5.14
CA GLU A 48 1.31 38.55 3.91
C GLU A 48 2.79 38.89 4.16
N ALA A 49 3.09 39.75 5.14
CA ALA A 49 4.45 40.11 5.50
C ALA A 49 5.18 38.92 6.15
N ILE A 50 4.50 38.19 7.03
CA ILE A 50 5.03 37.00 7.69
C ILE A 50 5.30 35.90 6.66
N GLU A 51 4.40 35.72 5.69
CA GLU A 51 4.57 34.72 4.63
C GLU A 51 5.76 35.06 3.69
N LYS A 52 5.95 36.34 3.38
CA LYS A 52 7.13 36.81 2.63
C LYS A 52 8.44 36.64 3.42
N MET A 53 8.41 36.80 4.74
CA MET A 53 9.57 36.54 5.59
C MET A 53 9.87 35.04 5.70
N ALA A 54 8.86 34.21 5.94
CA ALA A 54 8.99 32.75 6.07
C ALA A 54 9.44 32.08 4.75
N SER A 55 9.07 32.63 3.60
CA SER A 55 9.53 32.16 2.28
C SER A 55 10.97 32.60 1.95
N GLY A 56 11.60 33.41 2.81
CA GLY A 56 12.93 33.99 2.56
C GLY A 56 12.94 35.07 1.48
N ALA A 57 11.78 35.50 0.97
CA ALA A 57 11.66 36.54 -0.04
C ALA A 57 11.93 37.94 0.54
N MET A 58 11.69 38.11 1.84
CA MET A 58 12.02 39.31 2.60
C MET A 58 13.02 38.94 3.70
N LYS A 59 14.29 39.33 3.53
CA LYS A 59 15.28 39.23 4.60
C LYS A 59 14.83 40.11 5.77
N VAL A 60 14.90 39.57 6.99
CA VAL A 60 14.67 40.29 8.26
C VAL A 60 15.72 41.40 8.50
N GLU A 61 16.58 41.69 7.51
CA GLU A 61 17.52 42.82 7.49
C GLU A 61 16.83 44.20 7.42
N THR A 62 15.51 44.29 7.23
CA THR A 62 14.80 45.60 7.25
C THR A 62 14.58 46.16 8.66
N PHE A 63 14.97 45.44 9.72
CA PHE A 63 14.83 45.89 11.11
C PHE A 63 16.18 46.22 11.76
N GLU A 64 16.95 47.08 11.11
CA GLU A 64 18.16 47.71 11.63
C GLU A 64 17.82 48.72 12.75
N GLY A 65 17.65 48.22 13.97
CA GLY A 65 17.35 49.03 15.14
C GLY A 65 18.21 48.65 16.35
N LYS A 66 19.51 48.96 16.30
CA LYS A 66 20.44 49.12 17.43
C LYS A 66 20.21 48.20 18.66
N THR A 67 20.70 46.96 18.67
CA THR A 67 21.21 46.33 19.92
C THR A 67 22.14 45.14 19.61
N GLU A 68 23.43 45.34 19.90
CA GLU A 68 24.48 44.37 20.26
C GLU A 68 24.83 43.19 19.32
N VAL A 69 26.06 43.30 18.81
CA VAL A 69 26.75 42.59 17.71
C VAL A 69 27.10 41.11 17.98
N ASP A 70 26.63 40.48 19.08
CA ASP A 70 27.01 39.09 19.43
C ASP A 70 25.86 38.08 19.30
N MET A 71 24.61 38.53 19.13
CA MET A 71 23.45 37.65 18.86
C MET A 71 23.00 37.63 17.40
N GLU A 72 23.67 38.38 16.54
CA GLU A 72 23.24 38.65 15.17
C GLU A 72 23.60 37.49 14.22
N ASP A 73 24.82 36.96 14.36
CA ASP A 73 25.33 35.88 13.51
C ASP A 73 24.64 34.53 13.80
N ASN A 74 24.27 34.26 15.06
CA ASN A 74 23.57 33.01 15.40
C ASN A 74 22.10 33.02 14.93
N LYS A 75 21.44 34.18 14.91
CA LYS A 75 20.01 34.30 14.56
C LYS A 75 19.76 34.22 13.05
N VAL A 76 20.58 34.88 12.23
CA VAL A 76 20.47 34.79 10.77
C VAL A 76 20.69 33.35 10.30
N ARG A 77 21.65 32.65 10.91
CA ARG A 77 21.91 31.23 10.64
C ARG A 77 20.74 30.34 11.02
N HIS A 78 20.02 30.65 12.10
CA HIS A 78 18.85 29.87 12.50
C HIS A 78 17.70 30.00 11.49
N ASP A 79 17.37 31.21 11.05
CA ASP A 79 16.32 31.45 10.04
C ASP A 79 16.68 30.78 8.70
N GLU A 80 17.94 30.90 8.27
CA GLU A 80 18.43 30.24 7.04
C GLU A 80 18.38 28.72 7.15
N THR A 81 18.72 28.16 8.32
CA THR A 81 18.64 26.71 8.58
C THR A 81 17.20 26.21 8.51
N VAL A 82 16.22 26.96 9.04
CA VAL A 82 14.80 26.58 8.98
C VAL A 82 14.28 26.58 7.54
N ILE A 83 14.67 27.55 6.73
CA ILE A 83 14.31 27.61 5.30
C ILE A 83 14.91 26.41 4.54
N ASP A 84 16.16 26.04 4.83
CA ASP A 84 16.80 24.86 4.23
C ASP A 84 16.16 23.55 4.67
N ILE A 85 15.74 23.45 5.93
CA ILE A 85 14.92 22.32 6.42
C ILE A 85 13.62 22.26 5.63
N GLN A 86 12.91 23.38 5.44
CA GLN A 86 11.65 23.41 4.69
C GLN A 86 11.83 22.97 3.23
N ARG A 87 12.91 23.40 2.55
CA ARG A 87 13.25 22.91 1.19
C ARG A 87 13.52 21.41 1.18
N SER A 88 14.26 20.91 2.17
CA SER A 88 14.59 19.49 2.28
C SER A 88 13.35 18.64 2.58
N LEU A 89 12.45 19.12 3.43
CA LEU A 89 11.16 18.49 3.73
C LEU A 89 10.27 18.45 2.47
N ASN A 90 10.28 19.51 1.65
CA ASN A 90 9.50 19.54 0.41
C ASN A 90 10.01 18.51 -0.62
N LYS A 91 11.34 18.37 -0.76
CA LYS A 91 11.94 17.33 -1.61
C LYS A 91 11.56 15.93 -1.12
N LEU A 92 11.62 15.70 0.20
CA LEU A 92 11.25 14.41 0.78
C LEU A 92 9.75 14.10 0.57
N HIS A 93 8.88 15.12 0.68
CA HIS A 93 7.47 15.00 0.36
C HIS A 93 7.22 14.56 -1.08
N GLN A 94 7.95 15.12 -2.05
CA GLN A 94 7.88 14.72 -3.45
C GLN A 94 8.28 13.26 -3.66
N VAL A 95 9.39 12.81 -3.03
CA VAL A 95 9.80 11.41 -3.06
C VAL A 95 8.73 10.49 -2.49
N PHE A 96 8.06 10.88 -1.40
CA PHE A 96 6.95 10.11 -0.83
C PHE A 96 5.73 10.05 -1.75
N LEU A 97 5.41 11.12 -2.47
CA LEU A 97 4.32 11.11 -3.46
C LEU A 97 4.63 10.18 -4.64
N ASP A 98 5.86 10.22 -5.16
CA ASP A 98 6.29 9.32 -6.23
C ASP A 98 6.26 7.85 -5.77
N MET A 99 6.64 7.59 -4.52
CA MET A 99 6.57 6.27 -3.92
C MET A 99 5.12 5.81 -3.68
N ALA A 100 4.20 6.72 -3.36
CA ALA A 100 2.78 6.40 -3.23
C ALA A 100 2.18 5.93 -4.57
N VAL A 101 2.53 6.58 -5.69
CA VAL A 101 2.10 6.17 -7.04
C VAL A 101 2.64 4.78 -7.39
N LEU A 102 3.92 4.50 -7.11
CA LEU A 102 4.52 3.19 -7.38
C LEU A 102 3.91 2.06 -6.54
N VAL A 103 3.54 2.35 -5.30
CA VAL A 103 2.89 1.40 -4.39
C VAL A 103 1.42 1.15 -4.76
N GLU A 104 0.74 2.14 -5.33
CA GLU A 104 -0.63 1.99 -5.83
C GLU A 104 -0.68 1.06 -7.06
N ILE A 105 0.28 1.19 -7.98
CA ILE A 105 0.43 0.31 -9.16
C ILE A 105 0.78 -1.15 -8.77
N GLN A 106 1.45 -1.37 -7.62
CA GLN A 106 1.75 -2.72 -7.12
C GLN A 106 0.60 -3.38 -6.35
N GLY A 107 -0.47 -2.66 -6.02
CA GLY A 107 -1.62 -3.21 -5.29
C GLY A 107 -2.52 -4.10 -6.15
N GLU A 108 -2.73 -3.74 -7.42
CA GLU A 108 -3.66 -4.42 -8.33
C GLU A 108 -3.20 -5.85 -8.68
N LYS A 109 -1.89 -6.05 -8.86
CA LYS A 109 -1.35 -7.38 -9.22
C LYS A 109 -1.31 -8.39 -8.06
N MET A 110 -1.51 -7.97 -6.82
CA MET A 110 -1.47 -8.89 -5.67
C MET A 110 -2.82 -9.55 -5.40
N ASP A 111 -3.93 -8.84 -5.63
CA ASP A 111 -5.29 -9.41 -5.58
C ASP A 111 -5.45 -10.54 -6.60
N ASP A 112 -4.87 -10.40 -7.79
CA ASP A 112 -4.88 -11.44 -8.84
C ASP A 112 -4.14 -12.74 -8.43
N ILE A 113 -3.12 -12.67 -7.55
CA ILE A 113 -2.40 -13.87 -7.08
C ILE A 113 -3.19 -14.57 -5.98
N GLU A 114 -3.80 -13.82 -5.06
CA GLU A 114 -4.65 -14.39 -4.02
C GLU A 114 -5.89 -15.06 -4.63
N GLU A 115 -6.51 -14.39 -5.62
CA GLU A 115 -7.61 -14.97 -6.38
C GLU A 115 -7.18 -16.22 -7.15
N ASN A 116 -6.02 -16.20 -7.82
CA ASN A 116 -5.51 -17.37 -8.52
C ASN A 116 -5.14 -18.53 -7.60
N VAL A 117 -4.60 -18.27 -6.41
CA VAL A 117 -4.27 -19.31 -5.41
C VAL A 117 -5.53 -19.87 -4.76
N MET A 118 -6.51 -19.02 -4.45
CA MET A 118 -7.83 -19.45 -3.96
C MET A 118 -8.54 -20.32 -5.01
N ASN A 119 -8.54 -19.88 -6.27
CA ASN A 119 -9.10 -20.64 -7.39
C ASN A 119 -8.35 -21.96 -7.56
N ALA A 120 -7.01 -21.97 -7.54
CA ALA A 120 -6.22 -23.20 -7.61
C ALA A 120 -6.53 -24.17 -6.46
N GLY A 121 -6.69 -23.67 -5.23
CA GLY A 121 -7.13 -24.47 -4.07
C GLY A 121 -8.50 -25.09 -4.26
N ASN A 122 -9.46 -24.31 -4.78
CA ASN A 122 -10.80 -24.79 -5.12
C ASN A 122 -10.78 -25.88 -6.21
N PHE A 123 -9.94 -25.72 -7.25
CA PHE A 123 -9.77 -26.74 -8.30
C PHE A 123 -9.16 -28.04 -7.77
N ILE A 124 -8.17 -27.98 -6.87
CA ILE A 124 -7.55 -29.17 -6.26
C ILE A 124 -8.57 -29.91 -5.37
N ASN A 125 -9.34 -29.17 -4.57
CA ASN A 125 -10.36 -29.75 -3.71
C ASN A 125 -11.49 -30.42 -4.54
N GLY A 126 -11.97 -29.74 -5.59
CA GLY A 126 -12.95 -30.29 -6.54
C GLY A 126 -12.45 -31.53 -7.29
N GLY A 127 -11.20 -31.50 -7.76
CA GLY A 127 -10.55 -32.63 -8.43
C GLY A 127 -10.38 -33.86 -7.52
N THR A 128 -9.99 -33.63 -6.27
CA THR A 128 -9.84 -34.71 -5.26
C THR A 128 -11.17 -35.37 -4.95
N ASN A 129 -12.24 -34.57 -4.83
CA ASN A 129 -13.59 -35.09 -4.60
C ASN A 129 -14.10 -35.91 -5.80
N SER A 130 -13.87 -35.44 -7.03
CA SER A 130 -14.21 -36.17 -8.26
C SER A 130 -13.47 -37.52 -8.33
N LEU A 131 -12.17 -37.56 -8.01
CA LEU A 131 -11.40 -38.81 -7.94
C LEU A 131 -11.92 -39.76 -6.86
N TYR A 132 -12.31 -39.24 -5.70
CA TYR A 132 -12.89 -40.04 -4.61
C TYR A 132 -14.20 -40.72 -5.05
N TYR A 133 -15.12 -39.97 -5.67
CA TYR A 133 -16.37 -40.53 -6.19
C TYR A 133 -16.14 -41.51 -7.35
N ALA A 134 -15.23 -41.19 -8.28
CA ALA A 134 -14.88 -42.10 -9.38
C ALA A 134 -14.32 -43.44 -8.86
N ASN A 135 -13.47 -43.41 -7.83
CA ASN A 135 -12.94 -44.62 -7.22
C ASN A 135 -14.03 -45.45 -6.51
N GLN A 136 -15.02 -44.80 -5.90
CA GLN A 136 -16.17 -45.49 -5.31
C GLN A 136 -17.10 -46.11 -6.37
N MET A 137 -17.31 -45.46 -7.51
CA MET A 137 -18.14 -45.99 -8.60
C MET A 137 -17.49 -47.22 -9.28
N LYS A 138 -16.16 -47.23 -9.44
CA LYS A 138 -15.44 -48.40 -9.99
C LYS A 138 -15.67 -49.70 -9.20
N LYS A 139 -15.94 -49.62 -7.89
CA LYS A 139 -16.15 -50.80 -7.04
C LYS A 139 -17.53 -51.46 -7.21
N LYS A 140 -18.53 -50.77 -7.79
CA LYS A 140 -19.94 -51.22 -7.76
C LYS A 140 -20.42 -52.06 -8.95
N ASN A 141 -19.60 -52.24 -9.99
CA ASN A 141 -20.09 -52.81 -11.27
C ASN A 141 -19.76 -54.29 -11.48
N LYS A 142 -19.43 -55.05 -10.43
CA LYS A 142 -19.10 -56.50 -10.56
C LYS A 142 -20.31 -57.36 -10.93
N TRP A 143 -21.53 -56.93 -10.59
CA TRP A 143 -22.76 -57.69 -10.88
C TRP A 143 -23.14 -57.67 -12.37
N VAL A 144 -22.76 -56.63 -13.11
CA VAL A 144 -23.01 -56.51 -14.56
C VAL A 144 -22.24 -57.57 -15.35
N TYR A 145 -21.02 -57.92 -14.92
CA TYR A 145 -20.24 -59.00 -15.54
C TYR A 145 -20.92 -60.37 -15.36
N TRP A 146 -21.49 -60.63 -14.18
CA TRP A 146 -22.25 -61.85 -13.94
C TRP A 146 -23.51 -61.94 -14.81
N LEU A 147 -24.23 -60.82 -14.97
CA LEU A 147 -25.40 -60.77 -15.84
C LEU A 147 -25.04 -61.05 -17.32
N TRP A 148 -23.94 -60.47 -17.81
CA TRP A 148 -23.46 -60.74 -19.18
C TRP A 148 -23.00 -62.19 -19.38
N ALA A 149 -22.33 -62.78 -18.38
CA ALA A 149 -21.91 -64.18 -18.43
C ALA A 149 -23.10 -65.15 -18.54
N VAL A 150 -24.20 -64.90 -17.80
CA VAL A 150 -25.42 -65.72 -17.90
C VAL A 150 -26.03 -65.63 -19.29
N VAL A 151 -26.09 -64.43 -19.89
CA VAL A 151 -26.61 -64.24 -21.25
C VAL A 151 -25.79 -65.02 -22.28
N VAL A 152 -24.46 -65.01 -22.18
CA VAL A 152 -23.58 -65.76 -23.08
C VAL A 152 -23.78 -67.27 -22.96
N ILE A 153 -23.97 -67.79 -21.74
CA ILE A 153 -24.25 -69.22 -21.51
C ILE A 153 -25.56 -69.63 -22.18
N ILE A 154 -26.62 -68.81 -22.05
CA ILE A 154 -27.91 -69.09 -22.68
C ILE A 154 -27.77 -69.15 -24.20
N ILE A 155 -27.05 -68.20 -24.80
CA ILE A 155 -26.81 -68.17 -26.25
C ILE A 155 -26.05 -69.42 -26.72
N LEU A 156 -25.01 -69.84 -25.98
CA LEU A 156 -24.24 -71.06 -26.29
C LEU A 156 -25.14 -72.31 -26.27
N VAL A 157 -26.01 -72.43 -25.27
CA VAL A 157 -26.96 -73.56 -25.18
C VAL A 157 -27.94 -73.54 -26.35
N CYS A 158 -28.48 -72.38 -26.73
CA CYS A 158 -29.34 -72.25 -27.90
C CYS A 158 -28.63 -72.66 -29.20
N ILE A 159 -27.38 -72.23 -29.39
CA ILE A 159 -26.57 -72.58 -30.57
C ILE A 159 -26.33 -74.10 -30.61
N ILE A 160 -25.92 -74.72 -29.51
CA ILE A 160 -25.70 -76.17 -29.45
C ILE A 160 -27.00 -76.93 -29.72
N SER A 161 -28.13 -76.49 -29.16
CA SER A 161 -29.43 -77.13 -29.40
C SER A 161 -29.88 -77.05 -30.86
N THR A 162 -29.54 -75.98 -31.58
CA THR A 162 -29.85 -75.84 -33.02
C THR A 162 -28.87 -76.57 -33.93
N LEU A 163 -27.63 -76.82 -33.48
CA LEU A 163 -26.65 -77.66 -34.18
C LEU A 163 -26.86 -79.16 -33.94
N ALA A 164 -27.43 -79.53 -32.79
CA ALA A 164 -27.70 -80.92 -32.41
C ALA A 164 -29.10 -81.42 -32.83
N SER A 165 -30.00 -80.51 -33.23
CA SER A 165 -31.30 -80.84 -33.86
C SER A 165 -31.16 -80.88 -35.37
#